data_AF-A0A1G8RWB0-F1
#
_entry.id   AF-A0A1G8RWB0-F1
#
_cell.length_a   1.000
_cell.length_b   1.000
_cell.length_c   1.000
_cell.angle_alpha   90.00
_cell.angle_beta   90.00
_cell.angle_gamma   90.00
#
_symmetry.space_group_name_H-M   'P 1'
#
loop_
_entity.id
_entity.type
_entity.pdbx_description
1 polymer ?
#
loop_
_entity_poly.entity_id
_entity_poly.type
_entity_poly.pdbx_seq_one_letter_code
_entity_poly.pdbx_strand_id
1 'polypeptide(L)'
;MHFDATIVSTQLTALNIPVPLPTILGEIYDIEGEVFTSSIDSASSGDPVAAAYLRGILFNVLPAVSPRLKAAKFDNPTLPVLIRIGKTEGPKFSKVLKSWVEAGCPADEHGQYLETVYKRAQVECNTSPISGDHQVHACSVMEQDESDAGERSDESADRPYINRHVYGARVAVCFSADLTRNQSHTIRIEAAESSGERSYNWKDKVGIQLSPRELPGVLATLLQLQTRFDGKGHGAQNEKWFTLENQKGKVFLTVNARGQNGRSLPIGPGDCFEVVTLLMGQMLRNSPFLTSESLLSLVKRTASMSNEPGSTQ
;
A
#
# COMPACT_ATOMS: atom_id res chain seq x y z
N MET A 1 22.34 1.50 27.40
CA MET A 1 21.16 0.61 27.27
C MET A 1 21.60 -0.66 26.58
N HIS A 2 21.11 -1.83 26.99
CA HIS A 2 21.34 -3.06 26.23
C HIS A 2 20.34 -3.09 25.07
N PHE A 3 20.83 -3.21 23.83
CA PHE A 3 19.95 -3.37 22.68
C PHE A 3 19.30 -4.75 22.73
N ASP A 4 17.97 -4.78 22.81
CA ASP A 4 17.20 -6.03 22.79
C ASP A 4 16.46 -6.15 21.46
N ALA A 5 16.99 -7.02 20.59
CA ALA A 5 16.42 -7.26 19.27
C ALA A 5 14.98 -7.82 19.33
N THR A 6 14.59 -8.49 20.41
CA THR A 6 13.25 -9.07 20.58
C THR A 6 12.22 -7.97 20.90
N ILE A 7 12.59 -7.05 21.79
CA ILE A 7 11.77 -5.87 22.10
C ILE A 7 11.61 -5.00 20.85
N VAL A 8 12.72 -4.73 20.17
CA VAL A 8 12.72 -3.93 18.93
C VAL A 8 11.89 -4.60 17.84
N SER A 9 11.99 -5.92 17.67
CA SER A 9 11.14 -6.67 16.73
C SER A 9 9.65 -6.49 17.04
N THR A 10 9.29 -6.48 18.32
CA THR A 10 7.90 -6.29 18.77
C THR A 10 7.42 -4.86 18.47
N GLN A 11 8.24 -3.85 18.75
CA GLN A 11 7.92 -2.44 18.46
C GLN A 11 7.78 -2.19 16.95
N LEU A 12 8.70 -2.70 16.14
CA LEU A 12 8.64 -2.58 14.68
C LEU A 12 7.41 -3.28 14.09
N THR A 13 7.03 -4.43 14.65
CA THR A 13 5.81 -5.14 14.27
C THR A 13 4.57 -4.29 14.58
N ALA A 14 4.51 -3.68 15.77
CA ALA A 14 3.41 -2.78 16.15
C ALA A 14 3.30 -1.55 15.21
N LEU A 15 4.43 -1.08 14.69
CA LEU A 15 4.52 0.01 13.71
C LEU A 15 4.17 -0.40 12.26
N ASN A 16 3.80 -1.67 12.03
CA ASN A 16 3.61 -2.26 10.71
C ASN A 16 4.85 -2.10 9.81
N ILE A 17 6.04 -2.17 10.38
CA ILE A 17 7.31 -2.13 9.66
C ILE A 17 7.84 -3.57 9.59
N PRO A 18 8.18 -4.08 8.40
CA PRO A 18 8.66 -5.45 8.27
C PRO A 18 9.98 -5.63 9.03
N VAL A 19 10.06 -6.71 9.78
CA VAL A 19 11.15 -6.98 10.72
C VAL A 19 12.15 -7.95 10.07
N PRO A 20 13.43 -7.58 9.96
CA PRO A 20 14.49 -8.49 9.53
C PRO A 20 14.85 -9.50 10.64
N LEU A 21 15.84 -10.35 10.41
CA LEU A 21 16.30 -11.29 11.43
C LEU A 21 16.86 -10.54 12.65
N PRO A 22 16.71 -11.06 13.89
CA PRO A 22 17.24 -10.42 15.09
C PRO A 22 18.74 -10.11 15.05
N THR A 23 19.53 -10.95 14.38
CA THR A 23 20.98 -10.72 14.18
C THR A 23 21.24 -9.46 13.35
N ILE A 24 20.46 -9.26 12.28
CA ILE A 24 20.55 -8.07 11.42
C ILE A 24 20.11 -6.81 12.18
N LEU A 25 19.13 -6.91 13.08
CA LEU A 25 18.74 -5.79 13.93
C LEU A 25 19.89 -5.35 14.85
N GLY A 26 20.65 -6.30 15.40
CA GLY A 26 21.86 -6.01 16.16
C GLY A 26 22.92 -5.31 15.32
N GLU A 27 23.21 -5.83 14.12
CA GLU A 27 24.18 -5.22 13.20
C GLU A 27 23.77 -3.82 12.73
N ILE A 28 22.46 -3.57 12.51
CA ILE A 28 21.95 -2.22 12.20
C ILE A 28 22.17 -1.28 13.38
N TYR A 29 21.94 -1.75 14.61
CA TYR A 29 22.21 -0.95 15.80
C TYR A 29 23.70 -0.64 15.95
N ASP A 30 24.59 -1.58 15.66
CA ASP A 30 26.04 -1.34 15.69
C ASP A 30 26.48 -0.27 14.67
N ILE A 31 25.75 -0.12 13.56
CA ILE A 31 26.03 0.87 12.51
C ILE A 31 25.38 2.23 12.79
N GLU A 32 24.08 2.26 13.12
CA GLU A 32 23.30 3.50 13.24
C GLU A 32 23.16 4.01 14.69
N GLY A 33 23.47 3.18 15.68
CA GLY A 33 23.49 3.53 17.10
C GLY A 33 22.17 4.08 17.62
N GLU A 34 22.25 5.17 18.39
CA GLU A 34 21.08 5.78 19.05
C GLU A 34 20.07 6.37 18.07
N VAL A 35 20.48 6.71 16.84
CA VAL A 35 19.56 7.18 15.79
C VAL A 35 18.52 6.11 15.49
N PHE A 36 18.93 4.84 15.48
CA PHE A 36 18.02 3.74 15.21
C PHE A 36 16.99 3.55 16.33
N THR A 37 17.44 3.52 17.58
CA THR A 37 16.54 3.34 18.73
C THR A 37 15.63 4.55 18.96
N SER A 38 16.16 5.77 18.88
CA SER A 38 15.36 6.99 19.01
C SER A 38 14.31 7.11 17.90
N SER A 39 14.63 6.69 16.68
CA SER A 39 13.65 6.64 15.59
C SER A 39 12.53 5.64 15.86
N ILE A 40 12.79 4.52 16.55
CA ILE A 40 11.74 3.57 16.94
C ILE A 40 10.79 4.20 17.96
N ASP A 41 11.32 4.91 18.96
CA ASP A 41 10.51 5.57 19.98
C ASP A 41 9.71 6.74 19.40
N SER A 42 10.32 7.56 18.55
CA SER A 42 9.65 8.65 17.84
C SER A 42 8.55 8.12 16.91
N ALA A 43 8.83 7.07 16.14
CA ALA A 43 7.83 6.44 15.28
C ALA A 43 6.68 5.84 16.10
N SER A 44 6.97 5.23 17.26
CA SER A 44 5.98 4.72 18.20
C SER A 44 5.10 5.82 18.79
N SER A 45 5.64 7.04 18.88
CA SER A 45 4.92 8.25 19.28
C SER A 45 4.17 8.92 18.13
N GLY A 46 4.20 8.33 16.93
CA GLY A 46 3.48 8.83 15.75
C GLY A 46 4.29 9.75 14.83
N ASP A 47 5.61 9.84 14.99
CA ASP A 47 6.46 10.62 14.09
C ASP A 47 6.56 9.96 12.70
N PRO A 48 6.01 10.60 11.64
CA PRO A 48 6.03 10.04 10.30
C PRO A 48 7.43 10.04 9.66
N VAL A 49 8.32 10.96 10.06
CA VAL A 49 9.68 11.06 9.52
C VAL A 49 10.52 9.90 10.04
N ALA A 50 10.44 9.64 11.35
CA ALA A 50 11.10 8.50 11.97
C ALA A 50 10.58 7.16 11.40
N ALA A 51 9.26 7.04 11.20
CA ALA A 51 8.66 5.86 10.58
C ALA A 51 9.12 5.65 9.12
N ALA A 52 9.26 6.74 8.34
CA ALA A 52 9.75 6.68 6.97
C ALA A 52 11.23 6.26 6.92
N TYR A 53 12.07 6.81 7.79
CA TYR A 53 13.47 6.42 7.94
C TYR A 53 13.62 4.92 8.25
N LEU A 54 12.88 4.42 9.26
CA LEU A 54 12.91 3.00 9.63
C LEU A 54 12.44 2.09 8.50
N ARG A 55 11.36 2.47 7.79
CA ARG A 55 10.90 1.72 6.62
C ARG A 55 11.95 1.73 5.52
N GLY A 56 12.62 2.85 5.30
CA GLY A 56 13.68 2.96 4.31
C GLY A 56 14.78 1.95 4.54
N ILE A 57 15.39 1.94 5.73
CA ILE A 57 16.49 1.01 6.03
C ILE A 57 16.00 -0.44 6.09
N LEU A 58 14.88 -0.71 6.77
CA LEU A 58 14.46 -2.09 7.07
C LEU A 58 13.94 -2.83 5.84
N PHE A 59 13.34 -2.15 4.87
CA PHE A 59 12.91 -2.80 3.61
C PHE A 59 14.08 -3.24 2.73
N ASN A 60 15.25 -2.62 2.87
CA ASN A 60 16.43 -2.93 2.06
C ASN A 60 17.31 -4.02 2.67
N VAL A 61 17.04 -4.43 3.91
CA VAL A 61 17.79 -5.45 4.65
C VAL A 61 16.95 -6.68 4.98
N LEU A 62 15.75 -6.81 4.38
CA LEU A 62 14.93 -8.00 4.53
C LEU A 62 15.62 -9.25 3.96
N PRO A 63 15.36 -10.45 4.52
CA PRO A 63 16.02 -11.69 4.07
C PRO A 63 15.86 -12.00 2.57
N ALA A 64 14.77 -11.53 1.96
CA ALA A 64 14.50 -11.72 0.53
C ALA A 64 15.33 -10.80 -0.39
N VAL A 65 16.00 -9.77 0.13
CA VAL A 65 16.77 -8.81 -0.68
C VAL A 65 18.09 -9.42 -1.14
N SER A 66 18.84 -10.10 -0.27
CA SER A 66 20.16 -10.66 -0.63
C SER A 66 20.11 -11.67 -1.79
N PRO A 67 19.15 -12.63 -1.83
CA PRO A 67 19.01 -13.52 -2.98
C PRO A 67 18.67 -12.78 -4.28
N ARG A 68 17.89 -11.70 -4.22
CA ARG A 68 17.53 -10.88 -5.39
C ARG A 68 18.73 -10.09 -5.91
N LEU A 69 19.53 -9.49 -5.03
CA LEU A 69 20.77 -8.82 -5.41
C LEU A 69 21.73 -9.79 -6.10
N LYS A 70 21.82 -11.02 -5.60
CA LYS A 70 22.60 -12.10 -6.24
C LYS A 70 22.07 -12.47 -7.62
N ALA A 71 20.75 -12.63 -7.77
CA ALA A 71 20.11 -12.89 -9.08
C ALA A 71 20.31 -11.74 -10.07
N ALA A 72 20.30 -10.50 -9.57
CA ALA A 72 20.57 -9.28 -10.30
C ALA A 72 22.06 -9.05 -10.62
N LYS A 73 22.97 -9.93 -10.16
CA LYS A 73 24.44 -9.80 -10.31
C LYS A 73 25.01 -8.50 -9.73
N PHE A 74 24.44 -8.01 -8.63
CA PHE A 74 25.06 -6.94 -7.85
C PHE A 74 26.11 -7.54 -6.92
N ASP A 75 27.37 -7.13 -7.10
CA ASP A 75 28.51 -7.64 -6.33
C ASP A 75 28.57 -7.05 -4.92
N ASN A 76 28.91 -7.90 -3.95
CA ASN A 76 29.24 -7.54 -2.55
C ASN A 76 28.21 -6.65 -1.82
N PRO A 77 26.96 -7.10 -1.61
CA PRO A 77 25.96 -6.32 -0.87
C PRO A 77 26.24 -6.32 0.62
N THR A 78 26.95 -5.31 1.10
CA THR A 78 27.24 -5.12 2.53
C THR A 78 26.08 -4.40 3.22
N LEU A 79 25.89 -4.67 4.52
CA LEU A 79 24.83 -4.04 5.31
C LEU A 79 24.92 -2.49 5.31
N PRO A 80 26.10 -1.84 5.43
CA PRO A 80 26.21 -0.38 5.34
C PRO A 80 25.71 0.19 4.01
N VAL A 81 25.98 -0.48 2.88
CA VAL A 81 25.50 -0.06 1.56
C VAL A 81 23.98 -0.13 1.49
N LEU A 82 23.37 -1.20 2.01
CA LEU A 82 21.91 -1.36 2.01
C LEU A 82 21.21 -0.36 2.94
N ILE A 83 21.80 -0.06 4.10
CA ILE A 83 21.32 1.00 5.00
C ILE A 83 21.40 2.36 4.29
N ARG A 84 22.52 2.67 3.64
CA ARG A 84 22.70 3.92 2.87
C ARG A 84 21.63 4.09 1.80
N ILE A 85 21.43 3.05 0.99
CA ILE A 85 20.37 3.01 -0.03
C ILE A 85 19.01 3.23 0.61
N GLY A 86 18.74 2.59 1.75
CA GLY A 86 17.48 2.77 2.47
C GLY A 86 17.25 4.19 2.98
N LYS A 87 18.31 4.90 3.40
CA LYS A 87 18.23 6.29 3.86
C LYS A 87 17.94 7.27 2.72
N THR A 88 18.45 7.00 1.52
CA THR A 88 18.30 7.90 0.37
C THR A 88 17.06 7.58 -0.48
N GLU A 89 16.81 6.30 -0.74
CA GLU A 89 15.74 5.84 -1.66
C GLU A 89 14.49 5.34 -0.92
N GLY A 90 14.57 5.18 0.40
CA GLY A 90 13.50 4.54 1.14
C GLY A 90 13.26 3.09 0.67
N PRO A 91 12.01 2.61 0.72
CA PRO A 91 11.67 1.24 0.30
C PRO A 91 11.62 1.06 -1.23
N LYS A 92 11.87 2.12 -2.03
CA LYS A 92 11.75 2.08 -3.49
C LYS A 92 12.72 1.08 -4.12
N PHE A 93 13.99 1.11 -3.70
CA PHE A 93 15.03 0.26 -4.25
C PHE A 93 14.67 -1.23 -4.15
N SER A 94 14.33 -1.74 -2.96
CA SER A 94 14.00 -3.15 -2.79
C SER A 94 12.70 -3.58 -3.49
N LYS A 95 11.74 -2.66 -3.67
CA LYS A 95 10.51 -2.91 -4.45
C LYS A 95 10.82 -3.05 -5.95
N VAL A 96 11.59 -2.11 -6.51
CA VAL A 96 12.00 -2.16 -7.92
C VAL A 96 12.88 -3.37 -8.18
N LEU A 97 13.82 -3.68 -7.27
CA LEU A 97 14.65 -4.87 -7.35
C LEU A 97 13.81 -6.15 -7.41
N LYS A 98 12.76 -6.24 -6.57
CA LYS A 98 11.84 -7.39 -6.60
C LYS A 98 11.18 -7.55 -7.97
N SER A 99 10.50 -6.52 -8.46
CA SER A 99 9.76 -6.60 -9.72
C SER A 99 10.68 -6.85 -10.91
N TRP A 100 11.86 -6.23 -10.92
CA TRP A 100 12.84 -6.36 -11.99
C TRP A 100 13.46 -7.76 -12.05
N VAL A 101 13.79 -8.36 -10.90
CA VAL A 101 14.28 -9.75 -10.83
C VAL A 101 13.18 -10.74 -11.22
N GLU A 102 11.93 -10.52 -10.78
CA GLU A 102 10.77 -11.35 -11.15
C GLU A 102 10.48 -11.29 -12.66
N ALA A 103 10.81 -10.17 -13.32
CA ALA A 103 10.74 -10.01 -14.77
C ALA A 103 11.93 -10.62 -15.53
N GLY A 104 12.89 -11.25 -14.85
CA GLY A 104 14.06 -11.86 -15.48
C GLY A 104 15.21 -10.89 -15.77
N CYS A 105 15.29 -9.77 -15.05
CA CYS A 105 16.32 -8.75 -15.18
C CYS A 105 16.46 -8.16 -16.61
N PRO A 106 15.39 -7.65 -17.21
CA PRO A 106 15.44 -7.03 -18.54
C PRO A 106 16.36 -5.81 -18.56
N ALA A 107 16.97 -5.51 -19.72
CA ALA A 107 17.76 -4.30 -19.91
C ALA A 107 16.84 -3.09 -20.13
N ASP A 108 16.35 -2.51 -19.03
CA ASP A 108 15.39 -1.41 -19.02
C ASP A 108 15.79 -0.29 -18.04
N GLU A 109 14.93 0.72 -17.91
CA GLU A 109 15.12 1.85 -17.00
C GLU A 109 15.19 1.44 -15.52
N HIS A 110 14.53 0.33 -15.14
CA HIS A 110 14.57 -0.20 -13.78
C HIS A 110 15.94 -0.78 -13.46
N GLY A 111 16.54 -1.54 -14.39
CA GLY A 111 17.91 -2.03 -14.27
C GLY A 111 18.93 -0.90 -14.14
N GLN A 112 18.81 0.13 -14.98
CA GLN A 112 19.70 1.31 -14.95
C GLN A 112 19.59 2.09 -13.63
N TYR A 113 18.36 2.27 -13.12
CA TYR A 113 18.11 2.89 -11.82
C TYR A 113 18.79 2.11 -10.69
N LEU A 114 18.57 0.79 -10.62
CA LEU A 114 19.14 -0.05 -9.57
C LEU A 114 20.67 -0.02 -9.59
N GLU A 115 21.28 -0.11 -10.77
CA GLU A 115 22.73 -0.05 -10.92
C GLU A 115 23.32 1.30 -10.50
N THR A 116 22.66 2.40 -10.89
CA THR A 116 23.09 3.75 -10.54
C THR A 116 23.04 3.99 -9.03
N VAL A 117 21.92 3.64 -8.39
CA VAL A 117 21.75 3.77 -6.94
C VAL A 117 22.77 2.92 -6.19
N TYR A 118 22.93 1.66 -6.62
CA TYR A 118 23.82 0.72 -5.95
C TYR A 118 25.29 1.15 -6.03
N LYS A 119 25.77 1.52 -7.22
CA LYS A 119 27.14 2.03 -7.41
C LYS A 119 27.40 3.30 -6.62
N ARG A 120 26.44 4.23 -6.61
CA ARG A 120 26.54 5.47 -5.83
C ARG A 120 26.73 5.17 -4.34
N ALA A 121 25.90 4.31 -3.78
CA ALA A 121 25.99 3.94 -2.37
C ALA A 121 27.31 3.22 -2.03
N GLN A 122 27.80 2.36 -2.92
CA GLN A 122 29.11 1.72 -2.74
C GLN A 122 30.25 2.73 -2.69
N VAL A 123 30.26 3.72 -3.59
CA VAL A 123 31.27 4.79 -3.58
C VAL A 123 31.20 5.57 -2.27
N GLU A 124 30.02 6.02 -1.87
CA GLU A 124 29.82 6.81 -0.65
C GLU A 124 30.24 6.07 0.62
N CYS A 125 30.01 4.76 0.69
CA CYS A 125 30.45 3.90 1.81
C CYS A 125 31.97 3.64 1.79
N ASN A 126 32.60 3.61 0.62
CA ASN A 126 34.05 3.40 0.50
C ASN A 126 34.86 4.68 0.73
N THR A 127 34.28 5.86 0.49
CA THR A 127 34.97 7.16 0.63
C THR A 127 34.78 7.83 1.99
N SER A 128 33.96 7.29 2.88
CA SER A 128 33.70 7.87 4.21
C SER A 128 34.47 7.11 5.30
N PRO A 129 35.39 7.73 6.05
CA PRO A 129 35.94 7.13 7.26
C PRO A 129 34.88 7.14 8.39
N ILE A 130 34.89 6.09 9.20
CA ILE A 130 34.08 5.97 10.42
C ILE A 130 34.46 7.13 11.37
N SER A 131 33.57 8.09 11.54
CA SER A 131 33.57 9.02 12.68
C SER A 131 32.15 9.49 12.89
N GLY A 132 31.59 9.12 14.04
CA GLY A 132 30.30 9.61 14.48
C GLY A 132 30.42 11.09 14.84
N ASP A 133 29.52 11.90 14.31
CA ASP A 133 28.88 12.95 15.11
C ASP A 133 27.57 13.39 14.46
N HIS A 134 26.59 13.64 15.31
CA HIS A 134 25.25 14.09 14.93
C HIS A 134 25.28 15.55 14.50
N GLN A 135 24.72 15.85 13.32
CA GLN A 135 23.95 17.08 13.16
C GLN A 135 22.86 16.92 12.09
N VAL A 136 21.63 16.82 12.57
CA VAL A 136 20.40 17.06 11.81
C VAL A 136 20.37 18.54 11.40
N HIS A 137 20.65 18.82 10.13
CA HIS A 137 20.31 20.11 9.55
C HIS A 137 18.87 20.05 9.03
N ALA A 138 17.96 20.58 9.84
CA ALA A 138 16.62 20.91 9.43
C ALA A 138 16.69 22.00 8.33
N CYS A 139 16.04 21.76 7.19
CA CYS A 139 15.73 22.82 6.23
C CYS A 139 14.29 23.25 6.49
N SER A 140 14.17 24.35 7.23
CA SER A 140 12.97 25.20 7.27
C SER A 140 12.82 25.90 5.93
N VAL A 141 11.62 25.89 5.35
CA VAL A 141 11.22 26.85 4.33
C VAL A 141 9.94 27.53 4.81
N MET A 142 10.03 28.85 4.88
CA MET A 142 9.02 29.77 5.40
C MET A 142 7.87 29.94 4.41
N GLU A 143 6.65 29.98 4.93
CA GLU A 143 5.44 30.42 4.22
C GLU A 143 5.37 31.97 4.18
N GLN A 144 5.06 32.52 2.99
CA GLN A 144 4.37 33.81 2.86
C GLN A 144 3.35 33.73 1.69
N ASP A 145 2.08 33.96 2.03
CA ASP A 145 0.93 34.39 1.19
C ASP A 145 1.29 35.60 0.30
N GLU A 146 0.66 35.95 -0.83
CA GLU A 146 -0.54 35.50 -1.56
C GLU A 146 -0.43 36.12 -2.98
N SER A 147 -0.87 35.44 -4.05
CA SER A 147 -1.74 36.02 -5.10
C SER A 147 -2.06 35.01 -6.21
N ASP A 148 -3.34 34.64 -6.21
CA ASP A 148 -4.29 34.37 -7.30
C ASP A 148 -3.87 33.67 -8.62
N ALA A 149 -4.81 32.84 -9.06
CA ALA A 149 -4.99 32.20 -10.36
C ALA A 149 -4.21 30.90 -10.68
N GLY A 150 -4.93 29.79 -10.61
CA GLY A 150 -4.82 28.71 -11.61
C GLY A 150 -4.17 27.40 -11.15
N GLU A 151 -4.87 26.30 -11.46
CA GLU A 151 -4.38 24.91 -11.50
C GLU A 151 -4.30 24.16 -10.15
N ARG A 152 -5.34 23.34 -9.89
CA ARG A 152 -5.28 22.26 -8.90
C ARG A 152 -4.24 21.22 -9.35
N SER A 153 -3.05 21.29 -8.77
CA SER A 153 -2.05 20.23 -8.84
C SER A 153 -2.40 19.06 -7.94
N ASP A 154 -2.31 17.85 -8.50
CA ASP A 154 -2.43 16.56 -7.83
C ASP A 154 -1.46 16.44 -6.63
N GLU A 155 -1.96 16.61 -5.41
CA GLU A 155 -1.31 16.08 -4.20
C GLU A 155 -1.57 14.57 -4.11
N SER A 156 -0.73 13.78 -4.78
CA SER A 156 -0.65 12.33 -4.57
C SER A 156 0.81 11.89 -4.42
N ALA A 157 1.51 12.48 -3.44
CA ALA A 157 2.85 12.04 -3.07
C ALA A 157 2.80 10.77 -2.18
N ASP A 158 3.17 9.64 -2.80
CA ASP A 158 3.87 8.48 -2.24
C ASP A 158 3.29 7.78 -1.00
N ARG A 159 1.97 7.50 -1.02
CA ARG A 159 1.41 6.39 -0.24
C ARG A 159 1.64 5.10 -1.02
N PRO A 160 2.08 3.98 -0.41
CA PRO A 160 2.12 2.69 -1.09
C PRO A 160 0.68 2.28 -1.44
N TYR A 161 0.24 2.63 -2.64
CA TYR A 161 -1.05 2.27 -3.20
C TYR A 161 -1.07 0.76 -3.41
N ILE A 162 -1.60 0.02 -2.43
CA ILE A 162 -1.89 -1.40 -2.60
C ILE A 162 -3.10 -1.48 -3.52
N ASN A 163 -2.85 -1.82 -4.77
CA ASN A 163 -3.85 -1.83 -5.82
C ASN A 163 -4.08 -3.25 -6.34
N ARG A 164 -5.33 -3.59 -6.63
CA ARG A 164 -5.75 -4.86 -7.24
C ARG A 164 -6.56 -4.55 -8.49
N HIS A 165 -6.05 -4.97 -9.63
CA HIS A 165 -6.69 -4.75 -10.92
C HIS A 165 -7.47 -5.99 -11.34
N VAL A 166 -8.64 -5.76 -11.92
CA VAL A 166 -9.46 -6.80 -12.56
C VAL A 166 -9.73 -6.34 -13.99
N TYR A 167 -9.35 -7.18 -14.95
CA TYR A 167 -9.41 -6.85 -16.37
C TYR A 167 -10.56 -7.60 -17.05
N GLY A 168 -11.45 -6.84 -17.68
CA GLY A 168 -12.47 -7.36 -18.60
C GLY A 168 -12.23 -6.88 -20.03
N ALA A 169 -12.99 -7.42 -20.97
CA ALA A 169 -12.84 -7.10 -22.39
C ALA A 169 -13.14 -5.63 -22.73
N ARG A 170 -14.12 -5.01 -22.03
CA ARG A 170 -14.56 -3.63 -22.29
C ARG A 170 -14.25 -2.67 -21.14
N VAL A 171 -13.93 -3.19 -19.97
CA VAL A 171 -13.78 -2.41 -18.74
C VAL A 171 -12.66 -3.03 -17.91
N ALA A 172 -11.84 -2.19 -17.29
CA ALA A 172 -10.96 -2.58 -16.19
C ALA A 172 -11.41 -1.88 -14.92
N VAL A 173 -11.23 -2.54 -13.78
CA VAL A 173 -11.43 -1.94 -12.46
C VAL A 173 -10.16 -2.06 -11.63
N CYS A 174 -9.79 -0.98 -10.95
CA CYS A 174 -8.77 -0.96 -9.92
C CYS A 174 -9.43 -0.79 -8.54
N PHE A 175 -9.10 -1.67 -7.61
CA PHE A 175 -9.38 -1.54 -6.20
C PHE A 175 -8.11 -1.08 -5.50
N SER A 176 -8.12 0.11 -4.90
CA SER A 176 -6.95 0.69 -4.26
C SER A 176 -7.20 0.88 -2.77
N ALA A 177 -6.23 0.51 -1.93
CA ALA A 177 -6.18 0.99 -0.56
C ALA A 177 -6.24 2.52 -0.55
N ASP A 178 -7.11 3.08 0.28
CA ASP A 178 -7.34 4.52 0.35
C ASP A 178 -7.61 4.94 1.81
N LEU A 179 -7.56 6.24 2.05
CA LEU A 179 -7.95 6.85 3.32
C LEU A 179 -9.08 7.84 3.05
N THR A 180 -10.11 7.78 3.88
CA THR A 180 -11.13 8.83 3.92
C THR A 180 -10.53 10.15 4.42
N ARG A 181 -11.29 11.25 4.32
CA ARG A 181 -10.86 12.57 4.86
C ARG A 181 -10.50 12.52 6.35
N ASN A 182 -11.18 11.68 7.12
CA ASN A 182 -10.91 11.46 8.54
C ASN A 182 -9.90 10.32 8.81
N GLN A 183 -9.04 10.00 7.82
CA GLN A 183 -7.98 8.99 7.92
C GLN A 183 -8.46 7.57 8.26
N SER A 184 -9.72 7.23 7.98
CA SER A 184 -10.20 5.84 8.09
C SER A 184 -9.77 5.05 6.86
N HIS A 185 -9.23 3.86 7.10
CA HIS A 185 -8.84 2.90 6.07
C HIS A 185 -10.04 2.45 5.25
N THR A 186 -9.93 2.55 3.93
CA THR A 186 -11.02 2.21 3.01
C THR A 186 -10.47 1.74 1.67
N ILE A 187 -11.36 1.43 0.74
CA ILE A 187 -11.05 1.07 -0.64
C ILE A 187 -11.66 2.09 -1.60
N ARG A 188 -10.89 2.46 -2.61
CA ARG A 188 -11.37 3.16 -3.80
C ARG A 188 -11.56 2.18 -4.94
N ILE A 189 -12.70 2.26 -5.60
CA ILE A 189 -13.03 1.54 -6.83
C ILE A 189 -12.90 2.54 -7.98
N GLU A 190 -12.06 2.24 -8.95
CA GLU A 190 -11.91 3.03 -10.17
C GLU A 190 -12.19 2.17 -11.38
N ALA A 191 -13.18 2.52 -12.18
CA ALA A 191 -13.57 1.80 -13.39
C ALA A 191 -13.22 2.60 -14.65
N ALA A 192 -12.52 1.99 -15.60
CA ALA A 192 -12.13 2.60 -16.87
C ALA A 192 -12.63 1.76 -18.05
N GLU A 193 -13.08 2.41 -19.12
CA GLU A 193 -13.44 1.73 -20.37
C GLU A 193 -12.17 1.35 -21.16
N SER A 194 -12.28 0.29 -21.95
CA SER A 194 -11.23 -0.10 -22.89
C SER A 194 -11.03 0.97 -23.96
N SER A 195 -9.77 1.30 -24.23
CA SER A 195 -9.36 2.20 -25.31
C SER A 195 -8.74 1.44 -26.49
N GLY A 196 -8.76 0.11 -26.46
CA GLY A 196 -8.02 -0.75 -27.39
C GLY A 196 -7.66 -2.10 -26.78
N GLU A 197 -6.86 -2.89 -27.51
CA GLU A 197 -6.42 -4.19 -27.04
C GLU A 197 -5.55 -4.08 -25.78
N ARG A 198 -6.05 -4.62 -24.66
CA ARG A 198 -5.39 -4.58 -23.34
C ARG A 198 -5.04 -3.17 -22.84
N SER A 199 -5.69 -2.14 -23.37
CA SER A 199 -5.52 -0.74 -22.94
C SER A 199 -6.84 -0.17 -22.42
N TYR A 200 -6.74 0.70 -21.41
CA TYR A 200 -7.91 1.28 -20.74
C TYR A 200 -7.73 2.78 -20.51
N ASN A 201 -8.80 3.55 -20.67
CA ASN A 201 -8.79 5.00 -20.52
C ASN A 201 -8.94 5.41 -19.05
N TRP A 202 -7.85 5.35 -18.29
CA TRP A 202 -7.83 5.76 -16.88
C TRP A 202 -7.99 7.27 -16.66
N LYS A 203 -7.82 8.09 -17.71
CA LYS A 203 -8.08 9.54 -17.63
C LYS A 203 -9.57 9.85 -17.48
N ASP A 204 -10.43 9.01 -18.07
CA ASP A 204 -11.89 9.11 -17.97
C ASP A 204 -12.49 7.97 -17.14
N LYS A 205 -11.91 7.72 -15.97
CA LYS A 205 -12.37 6.71 -15.01
C LYS A 205 -13.53 7.21 -14.15
N VAL A 206 -14.42 6.32 -13.74
CA VAL A 206 -15.37 6.58 -12.64
C VAL A 206 -14.77 6.06 -11.34
N GLY A 207 -14.44 6.98 -10.44
CA GLY A 207 -13.96 6.69 -9.10
C GLY A 207 -15.06 6.79 -8.04
N ILE A 208 -15.12 5.78 -7.15
CA ILE A 208 -15.97 5.71 -5.95
C ILE A 208 -15.09 5.31 -4.76
N GLN A 209 -15.06 6.10 -3.70
CA GLN A 209 -14.43 5.71 -2.43
C GLN A 209 -15.50 5.07 -1.54
N LEU A 210 -15.28 3.84 -1.10
CA LEU A 210 -16.19 3.17 -0.17
C LEU A 210 -16.22 3.93 1.16
N SER A 211 -17.39 4.06 1.75
CA SER A 211 -17.51 4.52 3.13
C SER A 211 -17.23 3.38 4.10
N PRO A 212 -16.77 3.68 5.34
CA PRO A 212 -16.53 2.65 6.36
C PRO A 212 -17.76 1.77 6.64
N ARG A 213 -18.98 2.32 6.48
CA ARG A 213 -20.24 1.61 6.68
C ARG A 213 -20.55 0.60 5.57
N GLU A 214 -20.02 0.82 4.37
CA GLU A 214 -20.24 -0.08 3.23
C GLU A 214 -19.28 -1.29 3.27
N LEU A 215 -18.10 -1.15 3.89
CA LEU A 215 -17.05 -2.19 3.86
C LEU A 215 -17.55 -3.58 4.31
N PRO A 216 -18.31 -3.74 5.42
CA PRO A 216 -18.79 -5.06 5.82
C PRO A 216 -19.77 -5.69 4.81
N GLY A 217 -20.65 -4.89 4.20
CA GLY A 217 -21.59 -5.37 3.19
C GLY A 217 -20.88 -5.73 1.88
N VAL A 218 -19.91 -4.93 1.45
CA VAL A 218 -19.07 -5.26 0.30
C VAL A 218 -18.32 -6.57 0.54
N LEU A 219 -17.69 -6.73 1.70
CA LEU A 219 -16.96 -7.95 2.06
C LEU A 219 -17.90 -9.17 2.13
N ALA A 220 -19.07 -9.03 2.75
CA ALA A 220 -20.08 -10.09 2.80
C ALA A 220 -20.51 -10.54 1.40
N THR A 221 -20.63 -9.62 0.45
CA THR A 221 -21.01 -9.96 -0.93
C THR A 221 -19.87 -10.67 -1.65
N LEU A 222 -18.63 -10.18 -1.53
CA LEU A 222 -17.47 -10.83 -2.14
C LEU A 222 -17.21 -12.24 -1.58
N LEU A 223 -17.49 -12.46 -0.29
CA LEU A 223 -17.46 -13.77 0.37
C LEU A 223 -18.67 -14.65 0.05
N GLN A 224 -19.60 -14.17 -0.77
CA GLN A 224 -20.84 -14.85 -1.14
C GLN A 224 -21.77 -15.19 0.04
N LEU A 225 -21.69 -14.41 1.11
CA LEU A 225 -22.56 -14.55 2.30
C LEU A 225 -23.90 -13.82 2.13
N GLN A 226 -23.96 -12.83 1.24
CA GLN A 226 -25.19 -12.19 0.78
C GLN A 226 -25.21 -12.11 -0.74
N THR A 227 -26.40 -12.02 -1.35
CA THR A 227 -26.53 -12.11 -2.82
C THR A 227 -26.11 -10.84 -3.55
N ARG A 228 -26.34 -9.67 -2.95
CA ARG A 228 -26.16 -8.38 -3.61
C ARG A 228 -25.85 -7.27 -2.61
N PHE A 229 -25.09 -6.28 -3.06
CA PHE A 229 -24.90 -5.01 -2.36
C PHE A 229 -25.00 -3.83 -3.34
N ASP A 230 -25.72 -2.78 -2.95
CA ASP A 230 -25.86 -1.55 -3.72
C ASP A 230 -25.28 -0.35 -2.93
N GLY A 231 -24.12 0.16 -3.37
CA GLY A 231 -23.52 1.37 -2.82
C GLY A 231 -23.94 2.59 -3.62
N LYS A 232 -24.92 3.34 -3.12
CA LYS A 232 -25.55 4.49 -3.78
C LYS A 232 -25.17 5.80 -3.09
N GLY A 233 -25.37 6.91 -3.79
CA GLY A 233 -25.19 8.25 -3.21
C GLY A 233 -23.72 8.68 -3.12
N HIS A 234 -22.90 8.24 -4.08
CA HIS A 234 -21.51 8.67 -4.20
C HIS A 234 -21.39 9.84 -5.18
N GLY A 235 -20.28 10.59 -5.11
CA GLY A 235 -20.08 11.78 -5.94
C GLY A 235 -20.60 13.06 -5.29
N ALA A 236 -20.23 14.21 -5.83
CA ALA A 236 -20.53 15.50 -5.20
C ALA A 236 -22.03 15.85 -5.24
N GLN A 237 -22.77 15.25 -6.16
CA GLN A 237 -24.21 15.43 -6.38
C GLN A 237 -24.97 14.09 -6.22
N ASN A 238 -24.40 13.11 -5.50
CA ASN A 238 -24.95 11.76 -5.34
C ASN A 238 -25.23 11.05 -6.67
N GLU A 239 -24.40 11.34 -7.67
CA GLU A 239 -24.59 10.94 -9.07
C GLU A 239 -23.89 9.63 -9.44
N LYS A 240 -23.16 9.01 -8.52
CA LYS A 240 -22.42 7.76 -8.72
C LYS A 240 -22.94 6.64 -7.82
N TRP A 241 -22.90 5.43 -8.32
CA TRP A 241 -23.26 4.23 -7.56
C TRP A 241 -22.56 2.99 -8.11
N PHE A 242 -22.46 1.95 -7.30
CA PHE A 242 -22.01 0.65 -7.72
C PHE A 242 -22.89 -0.47 -7.17
N THR A 243 -22.81 -1.61 -7.83
CA THR A 243 -23.48 -2.84 -7.44
C THR A 243 -22.48 -3.99 -7.47
N LEU A 244 -22.50 -4.82 -6.43
CA LEU A 244 -21.92 -6.15 -6.45
C LEU A 244 -23.05 -7.18 -6.41
N GLU A 245 -22.99 -8.18 -7.29
CA GLU A 245 -23.99 -9.22 -7.36
C GLU A 245 -23.34 -10.58 -7.56
N ASN A 246 -23.67 -11.55 -6.71
CA ASN A 246 -23.14 -12.89 -6.82
C ASN A 246 -23.81 -13.67 -7.94
N GLN A 247 -22.98 -14.24 -8.81
CA GLN A 247 -23.38 -15.12 -9.89
C GLN A 247 -22.65 -16.46 -9.75
N LYS A 248 -23.10 -17.48 -10.48
CA LYS A 248 -22.44 -18.80 -10.45
C LYS A 248 -20.94 -18.66 -10.79
N GLY A 249 -20.08 -18.93 -9.80
CA GLY A 249 -18.62 -18.94 -9.94
C GLY A 249 -17.92 -17.58 -10.04
N LYS A 250 -18.63 -16.46 -9.83
CA LYS A 250 -18.06 -15.10 -9.95
C LYS A 250 -18.90 -14.04 -9.23
N VAL A 251 -18.31 -12.88 -8.97
CA VAL A 251 -19.04 -11.69 -8.50
C VAL A 251 -19.12 -10.70 -9.67
N PHE A 252 -20.30 -10.20 -10.00
CA PHE A 252 -20.45 -9.19 -11.05
C PHE A 252 -20.44 -7.80 -10.43
N LEU A 253 -19.49 -6.96 -10.85
CA LEU A 253 -19.40 -5.56 -10.45
C LEU A 253 -19.96 -4.69 -11.57
N THR A 254 -20.78 -3.71 -11.19
CA THR A 254 -21.21 -2.62 -12.07
C THR A 254 -20.96 -1.29 -11.37
N VAL A 255 -20.32 -0.35 -12.06
CA VAL A 255 -20.05 1.01 -11.61
C VAL A 255 -20.70 1.99 -12.56
N ASN A 256 -21.46 2.94 -12.05
CA ASN A 256 -22.21 3.91 -12.84
C ASN A 256 -21.96 5.34 -12.36
N ALA A 257 -22.09 6.28 -13.29
CA ALA A 257 -22.17 7.71 -13.04
C ALA A 257 -23.25 8.30 -13.96
N ARG A 258 -24.05 9.24 -13.46
CA ARG A 258 -25.10 9.90 -14.24
C ARG A 258 -24.51 10.52 -15.52
N GLY A 259 -25.13 10.23 -16.66
CA GLY A 259 -24.70 10.78 -17.96
C GLY A 259 -23.49 10.07 -18.59
N GLN A 260 -22.99 8.99 -17.99
CA GLN A 260 -21.95 8.14 -18.56
C GLN A 260 -22.46 6.71 -18.79
N ASN A 261 -21.78 5.98 -19.66
CA ASN A 261 -22.03 4.55 -19.83
C ASN A 261 -21.65 3.78 -18.56
N GLY A 262 -22.47 2.77 -18.23
CA GLY A 262 -22.20 1.86 -17.12
C GLY A 262 -20.97 1.00 -17.42
N ARG A 263 -20.11 0.85 -16.41
CA ARG A 263 -18.86 0.08 -16.49
C ARG A 263 -19.02 -1.20 -15.67
N SER A 264 -19.12 -2.33 -16.34
CA SER A 264 -19.38 -3.63 -15.70
C SER A 264 -18.40 -4.70 -16.11
N LEU A 265 -18.01 -5.57 -15.16
CA LEU A 265 -17.23 -6.77 -15.45
C LEU A 265 -17.47 -7.88 -14.40
N PRO A 266 -17.22 -9.14 -14.77
CA PRO A 266 -17.13 -10.23 -13.80
C PRO A 266 -15.78 -10.20 -13.06
N ILE A 267 -15.82 -10.49 -11.77
CA ILE A 267 -14.67 -10.74 -10.89
C ILE A 267 -14.61 -12.25 -10.65
N GLY A 268 -13.57 -12.89 -11.19
CA GLY A 268 -13.35 -14.33 -11.03
C GLY A 268 -12.81 -14.70 -9.64
N PRO A 269 -12.71 -16.01 -9.30
CA PRO A 269 -12.28 -16.46 -7.98
C PRO A 269 -10.89 -15.96 -7.55
N GLY A 270 -9.91 -15.93 -8.47
CA GLY A 270 -8.56 -15.45 -8.19
C GLY A 270 -8.54 -13.96 -7.84
N ASP A 271 -9.15 -13.14 -8.70
CA ASP A 271 -9.27 -11.70 -8.44
C ASP A 271 -10.10 -11.41 -7.19
N CYS A 272 -11.16 -12.20 -6.94
CA CYS A 272 -12.00 -12.04 -5.76
C CYS A 272 -11.19 -12.26 -4.47
N PHE A 273 -10.33 -13.27 -4.42
CA PHE A 273 -9.41 -13.48 -3.29
C PHE A 273 -8.51 -12.27 -3.04
N GLU A 274 -7.93 -11.71 -4.10
CA GLU A 274 -7.06 -10.54 -3.99
C GLU A 274 -7.84 -9.29 -3.54
N VAL A 275 -9.07 -9.09 -3.97
CA VAL A 275 -9.90 -7.97 -3.52
C VAL A 275 -10.35 -8.16 -2.06
N VAL A 276 -10.73 -9.38 -1.68
CA VAL A 276 -11.13 -9.73 -0.30
C VAL A 276 -9.99 -9.49 0.69
N THR A 277 -8.78 -9.94 0.38
CA THR A 277 -7.61 -9.78 1.27
C THR A 277 -7.23 -8.30 1.44
N LEU A 278 -7.31 -7.51 0.37
CA LEU A 278 -7.13 -6.07 0.42
C LEU A 278 -8.18 -5.40 1.34
N LEU A 279 -9.46 -5.74 1.16
CA LEU A 279 -10.56 -5.19 1.94
C LEU A 279 -10.46 -5.56 3.43
N MET A 280 -10.21 -6.83 3.73
CA MET A 280 -9.97 -7.31 5.10
C MET A 280 -8.79 -6.57 5.74
N GLY A 281 -7.70 -6.36 5.00
CA GLY A 281 -6.54 -5.61 5.48
C GLY A 281 -6.87 -4.17 5.88
N GLN A 282 -7.69 -3.46 5.09
CA GLN A 282 -8.15 -2.11 5.46
C GLN A 282 -9.08 -2.13 6.68
N MET A 283 -10.01 -3.10 6.75
CA MET A 283 -10.92 -3.22 7.89
C MET A 283 -10.19 -3.54 9.21
N LEU A 284 -9.17 -4.40 9.18
CA LEU A 284 -8.36 -4.70 10.36
C LEU A 284 -7.50 -3.51 10.81
N ARG A 285 -7.01 -2.69 9.88
CA ARG A 285 -6.30 -1.45 10.23
C ARG A 285 -7.19 -0.43 10.95
N ASN A 286 -8.48 -0.40 10.65
CA ASN A 286 -9.45 0.41 11.40
C ASN A 286 -9.77 -0.15 12.79
N SER A 287 -9.52 -1.44 13.01
CA SER A 287 -9.92 -2.16 14.22
C SER A 287 -8.78 -3.10 14.68
N PRO A 288 -7.65 -2.55 15.16
CA PRO A 288 -6.43 -3.33 15.42
C PRO A 288 -6.56 -4.36 16.54
N PHE A 289 -7.63 -4.29 17.34
CA PHE A 289 -7.96 -5.27 18.36
C PHE A 289 -8.71 -6.50 17.82
N LEU A 290 -9.16 -6.48 16.56
CA LEU A 290 -9.82 -7.61 15.93
C LEU A 290 -8.81 -8.55 15.28
N THR A 291 -9.08 -9.85 15.39
CA THR A 291 -8.45 -10.87 14.54
C THR A 291 -9.22 -11.04 13.23
N SER A 292 -8.62 -11.68 12.23
CA SER A 292 -9.30 -12.08 10.99
C SER A 292 -10.57 -12.89 11.24
N GLU A 293 -10.55 -13.79 12.21
CA GLU A 293 -11.67 -14.67 12.57
C GLU A 293 -12.81 -13.87 13.20
N SER A 294 -12.48 -12.92 14.09
CA SER A 294 -13.45 -12.03 14.72
C SER A 294 -14.10 -11.12 13.68
N LEU A 295 -13.31 -10.56 12.76
CA LEU A 295 -13.80 -9.76 11.65
C LEU A 295 -14.77 -10.57 10.76
N LEU A 296 -14.38 -11.78 10.34
CA LEU A 296 -15.24 -12.64 9.52
C LEU A 296 -16.54 -13.03 10.24
N SER A 297 -16.49 -13.22 11.56
CA SER A 297 -17.69 -13.50 12.37
C SER A 297 -18.67 -12.31 12.39
N LEU A 298 -18.15 -11.09 12.53
CA LEU A 298 -18.96 -9.87 12.44
C LEU A 298 -19.56 -9.68 11.03
N VAL A 299 -18.78 -9.94 9.98
CA VAL A 299 -19.24 -9.85 8.58
C VAL A 299 -20.34 -10.88 8.30
N LYS A 300 -20.23 -12.10 8.80
CA LYS A 300 -21.31 -13.11 8.73
C LYS A 300 -22.59 -12.61 9.40
N ARG A 301 -22.47 -11.96 10.56
CA ARG A 301 -23.62 -11.33 11.23
C ARG A 301 -24.22 -10.22 10.36
N THR A 302 -23.42 -9.34 9.77
CA THR A 302 -23.91 -8.32 8.83
C THR A 302 -24.69 -8.95 7.68
N ALA A 303 -24.13 -10.00 7.05
CA ALA A 303 -24.79 -10.69 5.94
C ALA A 303 -26.15 -11.28 6.34
N SER A 304 -26.26 -11.88 7.53
CA SER A 304 -27.53 -12.41 8.03
C SER A 304 -28.61 -11.34 8.20
N MET A 305 -28.24 -10.12 8.60
CA MET A 305 -29.17 -9.00 8.74
C MET A 305 -29.65 -8.46 7.39
N SER A 306 -28.82 -8.56 6.34
CA SER A 306 -29.17 -8.16 4.98
C SER A 306 -30.01 -9.20 4.22
N ASN A 307 -29.94 -10.46 4.64
CA ASN A 307 -30.70 -11.58 4.07
C ASN A 307 -32.08 -11.79 4.74
N GLU A 308 -32.44 -11.04 5.78
CA GLU A 308 -33.80 -11.12 6.33
C GLU A 308 -34.79 -10.59 5.28
N PRO A 309 -35.77 -11.41 4.84
CA PRO A 309 -36.84 -10.91 3.99
C PRO A 309 -37.56 -9.83 4.80
N GLY A 310 -37.65 -8.61 4.24
CA GLY A 310 -38.36 -7.51 4.86
C GLY A 310 -39.73 -8.01 5.31
N SER A 311 -39.97 -7.96 6.62
CA SER A 311 -41.29 -8.19 7.18
C SER A 311 -42.24 -7.25 6.48
N THR A 312 -43.11 -7.82 5.64
CA THR A 312 -44.28 -7.14 5.12
C THR A 312 -45.08 -6.63 6.31
N GLN A 313 -45.09 -5.31 6.51
CA GLN A 313 -46.16 -4.59 7.20
C GLN A 313 -46.76 -3.62 6.20
#